data_AF-A0A3C2ECH1-F1
#
_entry.id   AF-A0A3C2ECH1-F1
#
_cell.length_a   1.000
_cell.length_b   1.000
_cell.length_c   1.000
_cell.angle_alpha   90.00
_cell.angle_beta   90.00
_cell.angle_gamma   90.00
#
_symmetry.space_group_name_H-M   'P 1'
#
loop_
_entity.id
_entity.type
_entity.pdbx_description
1 polymer ?
#
loop_
_entity_poly.entity_id
_entity_poly.type
_entity_poly.pdbx_seq_one_letter_code
_entity_poly.pdbx_strand_id
1 'polypeptide(L)'
;EGYVSRIVVRADGYGNAIYVSHPGSFTSVYGHFEEFSSPFSDFVKQTQYKLKSFELEIEPEPGQFPVTKGQLLGKMGNSGTSFGPHLHFEIRNTKTDRPINPLFYGFRPPDKRPPVISGIKITQFTTDSIEYSSQKFSASSNGNGKYKLKADTLIVDAEKIGIEFNGYDQMDGV
;
A
#
# COMPACT_ATOMS: atom_id res chain seq x y z
N GLU A 1 7.95 -11.34 15.75
CA GLU A 1 9.24 -11.14 16.44
C GLU A 1 10.33 -11.00 15.37
N GLY A 2 11.47 -10.40 15.69
CA GLY A 2 12.51 -10.09 14.72
C GLY A 2 13.62 -9.24 15.34
N TYR A 3 14.37 -8.50 14.51
CA TYR A 3 15.31 -7.49 14.97
C TYR A 3 15.29 -6.28 14.05
N VAL A 4 15.65 -5.11 14.57
CA VAL A 4 15.79 -3.89 13.76
C VAL A 4 17.03 -4.03 12.88
N SER A 5 16.82 -4.05 11.57
CA SER A 5 17.86 -4.21 10.56
C SER A 5 18.28 -2.91 9.90
N ARG A 6 17.43 -1.89 9.94
CA ARG A 6 17.75 -0.54 9.45
C ARG A 6 16.97 0.52 10.21
N ILE A 7 17.62 1.64 10.49
CA ILE A 7 17.01 2.87 11.01
C ILE A 7 17.37 4.01 10.06
N VAL A 8 16.36 4.75 9.62
CA VAL A 8 16.51 5.87 8.69
C VAL A 8 15.97 7.14 9.34
N VAL A 9 16.72 8.23 9.21
CA VAL A 9 16.32 9.59 9.59
C VAL A 9 16.62 10.49 8.41
N ARG A 10 15.58 11.01 7.75
CA ARG A 10 15.70 11.93 6.62
C ARG A 10 14.65 13.02 6.67
N ALA A 11 14.89 14.12 5.97
CA ALA A 11 13.90 15.20 5.83
C ALA A 11 12.79 14.86 4.82
N ASP A 12 13.03 13.92 3.91
CA ASP A 12 12.14 13.53 2.81
C ASP A 12 11.76 12.04 2.87
N GLY A 13 10.98 11.59 1.88
CA GLY A 13 10.62 10.17 1.73
C GLY A 13 9.89 9.63 2.95
N TYR A 14 10.38 8.54 3.53
CA TYR A 14 9.82 7.94 4.74
C TYR A 14 10.01 8.78 6.01
N GLY A 15 10.84 9.82 5.97
CA GLY A 15 11.23 10.58 7.14
C GLY A 15 12.00 9.71 8.14
N ASN A 16 11.49 9.61 9.36
CA ASN A 16 11.98 8.69 10.37
C ASN A 16 11.34 7.31 10.14
N ALA A 17 12.17 6.29 9.94
CA ALA A 17 11.71 4.93 9.65
C ALA A 17 12.53 3.83 10.34
N ILE A 18 11.87 2.72 10.65
CA ILE A 18 12.47 1.51 11.21
C ILE A 18 12.11 0.32 10.32
N TYR A 19 13.11 -0.48 10.00
CA TYR A 19 12.99 -1.74 9.29
C TYR A 19 13.22 -2.87 10.28
N VAL A 20 12.30 -3.82 10.33
CA VAL A 20 12.38 -5.01 11.18
C VAL A 20 12.48 -6.24 10.30
N SER A 21 13.60 -6.95 10.37
CA SER A 21 13.76 -8.24 9.74
C SER A 21 13.17 -9.33 10.63
N HIS A 22 12.32 -10.19 10.07
CA HIS A 22 11.65 -11.26 10.79
C HIS A 22 12.27 -12.64 10.47
N PRO A 23 12.10 -13.64 11.36
CA PRO A 23 12.37 -15.03 11.02
C PRO A 23 11.59 -15.40 9.75
N GLY A 24 12.31 -15.83 8.71
CA GLY A 24 11.76 -16.07 7.38
C GLY A 24 12.43 -15.20 6.33
N SER A 25 11.66 -14.73 5.35
CA SER A 25 12.16 -13.93 4.21
C SER A 25 11.43 -12.61 4.06
N PHE A 26 10.91 -12.04 5.16
CA PHE A 26 10.19 -10.78 5.12
C PHE A 26 10.71 -9.75 6.14
N THR A 27 10.67 -8.50 5.71
CA THR A 27 11.03 -7.32 6.50
C THR A 27 9.81 -6.41 6.54
N SER A 28 9.41 -5.97 7.72
CA SER A 28 8.38 -4.93 7.85
C SER A 28 9.02 -3.56 7.96
N VAL A 29 8.43 -2.56 7.31
CA VAL A 29 8.89 -1.16 7.35
C VAL A 29 7.82 -0.31 8.01
N TYR A 30 8.24 0.55 8.93
CA TYR A 30 7.39 1.53 9.61
C TYR A 30 7.99 2.91 9.36
N GLY A 31 7.24 3.82 8.77
CA GLY A 31 7.68 5.16 8.41
C GLY A 31 6.89 6.28 9.09
N HIS A 32 7.33 7.51 8.83
CA HIS A 32 6.74 8.76 9.32
C HIS A 32 6.70 8.91 10.85
N PHE A 33 7.65 8.33 11.58
CA PHE A 33 7.70 8.52 13.03
C PHE A 33 7.92 9.99 13.42
N GLU A 34 7.17 10.47 14.41
CA GLU A 34 7.50 11.73 15.09
C GLU A 34 8.78 11.54 15.92
N GLU A 35 8.82 10.43 16.65
CA GLU A 35 9.91 10.07 17.56
C GLU A 35 10.02 8.55 17.65
N PHE A 36 11.25 8.02 17.70
CA PHE A 36 11.47 6.60 18.01
C PHE A 36 11.35 6.34 19.51
N SER A 37 10.91 5.15 19.90
CA SER A 37 10.97 4.76 21.32
C SER A 37 12.40 4.41 21.74
N SER A 38 12.71 4.49 23.03
CA SER A 38 13.93 3.90 23.57
C SER A 38 13.89 2.37 23.34
N PRO A 39 15.02 1.71 22.99
CA PRO A 39 16.40 2.24 22.92
C PRO A 39 16.80 2.89 21.58
N PHE A 40 15.91 2.93 20.59
CA PHE A 40 16.24 3.37 19.23
C PHE A 40 16.55 4.86 19.16
N SER A 41 15.79 5.70 19.85
CA SER A 41 16.03 7.14 19.90
C SER A 41 17.40 7.49 20.50
N ASP A 42 17.80 6.81 21.58
CA ASP A 42 19.11 7.00 22.22
C ASP A 42 20.25 6.62 21.27
N PHE A 43 20.11 5.49 20.58
CA PHE A 43 21.10 5.02 19.60
C PHE A 43 21.23 5.96 18.39
N VAL A 44 20.11 6.42 17.85
CA VAL A 44 20.08 7.41 16.76
C VAL A 44 20.78 8.69 17.20
N LYS A 45 20.41 9.24 18.36
CA LYS A 45 20.99 10.47 18.90
C LYS A 45 22.51 10.35 19.07
N GLN A 46 22.98 9.28 19.71
CA GLN A 46 24.42 9.03 19.88
C GLN A 46 25.14 8.94 18.53
N THR A 47 24.53 8.31 17.53
CA THR A 47 25.09 8.18 16.19
C THR A 47 25.14 9.52 15.47
N GLN A 48 24.10 10.37 15.57
CA GLN A 48 24.10 11.73 15.02
C GLN A 48 25.24 12.57 15.59
N TYR A 49 25.46 12.54 16.92
CA TYR A 49 26.57 13.26 17.54
C TYR A 49 27.94 12.75 17.08
N LYS A 50 28.09 11.42 16.96
CA LYS A 50 29.35 10.80 16.49
C LYS A 50 29.67 11.19 15.05
N LEU A 51 28.67 11.14 14.16
CA LEU A 51 28.83 11.40 12.73
C LEU A 51 28.71 12.88 12.37
N LYS A 52 28.24 13.72 13.30
CA LYS A 52 27.92 15.15 13.10
C LYS A 52 26.95 15.36 11.92
N SER A 53 25.99 14.46 11.77
CA SER A 53 24.96 14.50 10.73
C SER A 53 23.57 14.35 11.35
N PHE A 54 22.60 15.11 10.87
CA PHE A 54 21.20 14.95 11.23
C PHE A 54 20.55 13.81 10.45
N GLU A 55 20.86 13.68 9.17
CA GLU A 55 20.38 12.56 8.37
C GLU A 55 21.24 11.34 8.59
N LEU A 56 20.57 10.19 8.72
CA LEU A 56 21.18 8.92 9.02
C LEU A 56 20.50 7.80 8.26
N GLU A 57 21.31 6.84 7.83
CA GLU A 57 20.88 5.52 7.44
C GLU A 57 21.84 4.54 8.10
N ILE A 58 21.33 3.82 9.10
CA ILE A 58 22.13 2.94 9.95
C ILE A 58 21.60 1.53 9.78
N GLU A 59 22.51 0.58 9.63
CA GLU A 59 22.22 -0.85 9.67
C GLU A 59 22.84 -1.41 10.96
N PRO A 60 22.05 -1.56 12.05
CA PRO A 60 22.53 -2.19 13.27
C PRO A 60 22.98 -3.62 13.02
N GLU A 61 23.89 -4.13 13.86
CA GLU A 61 24.31 -5.52 13.78
C GLU A 61 23.10 -6.45 13.98
N PRO A 62 23.03 -7.59 13.26
CA PRO A 62 21.92 -8.54 13.42
C PRO A 62 21.72 -8.95 14.88
N GLY A 63 20.50 -8.77 15.38
CA GLY A 63 20.16 -9.09 16.77
C GLY A 63 20.60 -8.07 17.82
N GLN A 64 21.25 -6.96 17.45
CA GLN A 64 21.56 -5.86 18.38
C GLN A 64 20.29 -5.29 19.03
N PHE A 65 19.21 -5.24 18.26
CA PHE A 65 17.93 -4.70 18.67
C PHE A 65 16.81 -5.72 18.39
N PRO A 66 16.67 -6.77 19.23
CA PRO A 66 15.58 -7.72 19.08
C PRO A 66 14.25 -7.03 19.37
N VAL A 67 13.21 -7.43 18.63
CA VAL A 67 11.85 -6.89 18.78
C VAL A 67 10.82 -8.01 18.86
N THR A 68 9.88 -7.85 19.78
CA THR A 68 8.76 -8.77 19.97
C THR A 68 7.46 -8.22 19.38
N LYS A 69 6.48 -9.10 19.12
CA LYS A 69 5.19 -8.65 18.60
C LYS A 69 4.50 -7.77 19.65
N GLY A 70 4.05 -6.58 19.23
CA GLY A 70 3.38 -5.62 20.12
C GLY A 70 4.34 -4.67 20.85
N GLN A 71 5.65 -4.82 20.66
CA GLN A 71 6.63 -3.88 21.18
C GLN A 71 6.48 -2.51 20.49
N LEU A 72 6.51 -1.45 21.29
CA LEU A 72 6.51 -0.07 20.79
C LEU A 72 7.84 0.21 20.07
N LEU A 73 7.75 0.73 18.85
CA LEU A 73 8.92 1.15 18.04
C LEU A 73 9.09 2.67 18.01
N GLY A 74 8.00 3.41 18.23
CA GLY A 74 7.98 4.86 18.18
C GLY A 74 6.56 5.41 18.12
N LYS A 75 6.49 6.74 18.15
CA LYS A 75 5.25 7.51 18.05
C LYS A 75 5.03 7.91 16.58
N MET A 76 3.84 7.63 16.07
CA MET A 76 3.42 8.06 14.73
C MET A 76 3.46 9.58 14.60
N GLY A 77 3.91 10.08 13.46
CA GLY A 77 4.04 11.51 13.19
C GLY A 77 3.78 11.85 11.74
N ASN A 78 4.47 12.90 11.28
CA ASN A 78 4.36 13.45 9.93
C ASN A 78 5.73 13.78 9.32
N SER A 79 6.80 13.08 9.73
CA SER A 79 8.15 13.32 9.21
C SER A 79 8.28 12.86 7.76
N GLY A 80 9.17 13.47 6.98
CA GLY A 80 9.39 13.09 5.59
C GLY A 80 8.34 13.67 4.65
N THR A 81 8.12 13.01 3.51
CA THR A 81 7.11 13.42 2.53
C THR A 81 5.76 12.85 2.92
N SER A 82 5.02 13.57 3.77
CA SER A 82 3.71 13.15 4.26
C SER A 82 2.69 14.32 4.26
N PHE A 83 1.47 14.03 3.81
CA PHE A 83 0.39 15.03 3.73
C PHE A 83 -0.38 15.24 5.04
N GLY A 84 -0.13 14.40 6.05
CA GLY A 84 -0.74 14.50 7.38
C GLY A 84 -0.33 13.31 8.26
N PRO A 85 -0.54 13.39 9.59
CA PRO A 85 -0.08 12.35 10.50
C PRO A 85 -0.70 10.98 10.19
N HIS A 86 0.13 10.01 9.79
CA HIS A 86 -0.29 8.65 9.47
C HIS A 86 0.88 7.67 9.61
N LEU A 87 0.58 6.37 9.63
CA LEU A 87 1.59 5.32 9.59
C LEU A 87 1.79 4.87 8.14
N HIS A 88 3.01 5.00 7.62
CA HIS A 88 3.42 4.28 6.43
C HIS A 88 3.90 2.89 6.83
N PHE A 89 3.30 1.85 6.24
CA PHE A 89 3.62 0.46 6.56
C PHE A 89 3.86 -0.36 5.29
N GLU A 90 4.93 -1.15 5.28
CA GLU A 90 5.22 -2.09 4.21
C GLU A 90 5.62 -3.46 4.72
N ILE A 91 5.41 -4.47 3.88
CA ILE A 91 6.07 -5.76 3.98
C ILE A 91 6.95 -5.89 2.73
N ARG A 92 8.19 -6.31 2.91
CA ARG A 92 9.17 -6.49 1.85
C ARG A 92 9.77 -7.88 1.90
N ASN A 93 10.23 -8.37 0.76
CA ASN A 93 11.08 -9.55 0.72
C ASN A 93 12.50 -9.21 1.21
N THR A 94 12.97 -9.82 2.30
CA THR A 94 14.26 -9.47 2.93
C THR A 94 15.46 -9.60 2.00
N LYS A 95 15.45 -10.55 1.04
CA LYS A 95 16.59 -10.78 0.13
C LYS A 95 16.65 -9.81 -1.03
N THR A 96 15.49 -9.37 -1.52
CA THR A 96 15.37 -8.58 -2.75
C THR A 96 14.93 -7.14 -2.51
N ASP A 97 14.55 -6.81 -1.26
CA ASP A 97 13.97 -5.54 -0.83
C ASP A 97 12.70 -5.13 -1.61
N ARG A 98 12.07 -6.08 -2.32
CA ARG A 98 10.87 -5.82 -3.11
C ARG A 98 9.64 -5.73 -2.20
N PRO A 99 8.81 -4.67 -2.30
CA PRO A 99 7.53 -4.59 -1.60
C PRO A 99 6.60 -5.74 -1.98
N ILE A 100 5.89 -6.25 -0.99
CA ILE A 100 4.87 -7.29 -1.11
C ILE A 100 3.57 -6.69 -0.60
N ASN A 101 2.46 -6.97 -1.29
CA ASN A 101 1.14 -6.51 -0.85
C ASN A 101 0.86 -6.98 0.60
N PRO A 102 0.73 -6.06 1.58
CA PRO A 102 0.53 -6.43 2.97
C PRO A 102 -0.77 -7.19 3.22
N LEU A 103 -1.77 -7.04 2.35
CA LEU A 103 -3.07 -7.72 2.47
C LEU A 103 -2.94 -9.26 2.41
N PHE A 104 -1.86 -9.79 1.83
CA PHE A 104 -1.56 -11.22 1.86
C PHE A 104 -1.14 -11.76 3.24
N TYR A 105 -0.80 -10.87 4.20
CA TYR A 105 -0.28 -11.22 5.52
C TYR A 105 -1.28 -10.95 6.65
N GLY A 106 -2.58 -11.05 6.36
CA GLY A 106 -3.63 -10.99 7.38
C GLY A 106 -4.16 -9.59 7.69
N PHE A 107 -3.67 -8.55 6.99
CA PHE A 107 -4.31 -7.24 6.98
C PHE A 107 -5.58 -7.35 6.14
N ARG A 108 -6.71 -7.50 6.81
CA ARG A 108 -8.04 -7.51 6.19
C ARG A 108 -8.86 -6.41 6.84
N PRO A 109 -8.66 -5.13 6.45
CA PRO A 109 -9.57 -4.09 6.90
C PRO A 109 -11.00 -4.53 6.59
N PRO A 110 -11.97 -4.26 7.49
CA PRO A 110 -13.37 -4.51 7.17
C PRO A 110 -13.68 -3.82 5.86
N ASP A 111 -14.31 -4.55 4.94
CA ASP A 111 -14.74 -3.99 3.67
C ASP A 111 -16.22 -4.32 3.48
N LYS A 112 -17.05 -3.30 3.70
CA LYS A 112 -18.51 -3.37 3.55
C LYS A 112 -18.99 -2.49 2.40
N ARG A 113 -18.09 -1.82 1.68
CA ARG A 113 -18.46 -0.89 0.62
C ARG A 113 -18.58 -1.70 -0.67
N PRO A 114 -19.76 -1.77 -1.29
CA PRO A 114 -19.86 -2.39 -2.60
C PRO A 114 -19.04 -1.57 -3.61
N PRO A 115 -18.42 -2.20 -4.61
CA PRO A 115 -17.66 -1.50 -5.63
C PRO A 115 -18.55 -0.53 -6.40
N VAL A 116 -17.94 0.55 -6.91
CA VAL A 116 -18.62 1.53 -7.76
C VAL A 116 -18.44 1.18 -9.22
N ILE A 117 -19.52 0.75 -9.87
CA ILE A 117 -19.54 0.53 -11.32
C ILE A 117 -19.98 1.82 -12.00
N SER A 118 -19.07 2.44 -12.74
CA SER A 118 -19.31 3.68 -13.49
C SER A 118 -19.88 3.41 -14.89
N GLY A 119 -19.67 2.21 -15.42
CA GLY A 119 -20.19 1.82 -16.72
C GLY A 119 -19.62 0.51 -17.23
N ILE A 120 -20.05 0.17 -18.43
CA ILE A 120 -19.48 -0.92 -19.21
C ILE A 120 -19.01 -0.39 -20.56
N LYS A 121 -18.12 -1.12 -21.22
CA LYS A 121 -17.81 -0.93 -22.63
C LYS A 121 -18.08 -2.23 -23.36
N ILE A 122 -18.77 -2.14 -24.48
CA ILE A 122 -18.99 -3.25 -25.39
C ILE A 122 -18.05 -3.04 -26.58
N THR A 123 -17.20 -4.01 -26.82
CA THR A 123 -16.23 -4.02 -27.90
C THR A 123 -16.64 -5.11 -28.89
N GLN A 124 -16.66 -4.80 -30.18
CA GLN A 124 -17.02 -5.71 -31.27
C GLN A 124 -15.76 -6.13 -32.01
N PHE A 125 -15.69 -7.42 -32.33
CA PHE A 125 -14.54 -8.05 -32.94
C PHE A 125 -14.93 -8.81 -34.20
N THR A 126 -14.01 -8.88 -35.16
CA THR A 126 -14.10 -9.85 -36.25
C THR A 126 -14.00 -11.28 -35.70
N THR A 127 -14.31 -12.28 -36.52
CA THR A 127 -14.12 -13.70 -36.19
C THR A 127 -12.67 -14.00 -35.77
N ASP A 128 -11.71 -13.28 -36.35
CA ASP A 128 -10.27 -13.38 -36.06
C ASP A 128 -9.84 -12.56 -34.83
N SER A 129 -10.79 -12.05 -34.04
CA SER A 129 -10.55 -11.28 -32.80
C SER A 129 -9.93 -9.90 -33.00
N ILE A 130 -10.11 -9.28 -34.17
CA ILE A 130 -9.66 -7.91 -34.42
C ILE A 130 -10.77 -6.95 -33.99
N GLU A 131 -10.49 -6.04 -33.06
CA GLU A 131 -11.44 -4.98 -32.66
C GLU A 131 -11.70 -4.05 -33.84
N TYR A 132 -12.97 -3.78 -34.14
CA TYR A 132 -13.36 -2.80 -35.18
C TYR A 132 -14.33 -1.74 -34.67
N SER A 133 -14.95 -1.93 -33.51
CA SER A 133 -15.88 -0.96 -32.92
C SER A 133 -15.93 -1.13 -31.41
N SER A 134 -16.07 -0.03 -30.66
CA SER A 134 -16.37 -0.09 -29.24
C SER A 134 -17.27 1.06 -28.79
N GLN A 135 -18.18 0.76 -27.87
CA GLN A 135 -19.13 1.71 -27.33
C GLN A 135 -19.17 1.62 -25.80
N LYS A 136 -19.12 2.78 -25.14
CA LYS A 136 -19.21 2.90 -23.68
C LYS A 136 -20.64 3.23 -23.26
N PHE A 137 -21.08 2.62 -22.17
CA PHE A 137 -22.38 2.82 -21.55
C PHE A 137 -22.19 3.16 -20.08
N SER A 138 -22.61 4.36 -19.68
CA SER A 138 -22.59 4.76 -18.28
C SER A 138 -23.62 3.97 -17.47
N ALA A 139 -23.21 3.55 -16.28
CA ALA A 139 -24.07 2.94 -15.29
C ALA A 139 -24.42 3.95 -14.20
N SER A 140 -25.65 3.90 -13.71
CA SER A 140 -26.08 4.60 -12.51
C SER A 140 -26.42 3.60 -11.40
N SER A 141 -26.03 3.92 -10.18
CA SER A 141 -26.39 3.13 -9.00
C SER A 141 -27.88 3.29 -8.71
N ASN A 142 -28.56 2.20 -8.38
CA ASN A 142 -29.93 2.21 -7.84
C ASN A 142 -29.95 1.87 -6.33
N GLY A 143 -28.77 1.89 -5.68
CA GLY A 143 -28.58 1.55 -4.26
C GLY A 143 -28.19 0.07 -4.02
N ASN A 144 -27.62 -0.21 -2.85
CA ASN A 144 -27.24 -1.56 -2.40
C ASN A 144 -26.38 -2.36 -3.40
N GLY A 145 -25.42 -1.71 -4.05
CA GLY A 145 -24.48 -2.36 -4.98
C GLY A 145 -25.11 -2.82 -6.31
N LYS A 146 -26.34 -2.40 -6.59
CA LYS A 146 -27.01 -2.68 -7.86
C LYS A 146 -26.87 -1.47 -8.81
N TYR A 147 -26.73 -1.77 -10.10
CA TYR A 147 -26.47 -0.77 -11.14
C TYR A 147 -27.38 -1.00 -12.33
N LYS A 148 -27.72 0.08 -13.02
CA LYS A 148 -28.51 0.04 -14.25
C LYS A 148 -27.85 0.91 -15.32
N LEU A 149 -27.92 0.48 -16.57
CA LEU A 149 -27.59 1.33 -17.71
C LEU A 149 -28.79 2.22 -18.08
N LYS A 150 -28.52 3.33 -18.77
CA LYS A 150 -29.59 4.19 -19.29
C LYS A 150 -30.48 3.47 -20.32
N ALA A 151 -29.87 2.62 -21.15
CA ALA A 151 -30.57 1.76 -22.09
C ALA A 151 -30.96 0.43 -21.42
N ASP A 152 -32.15 -0.07 -21.71
CA ASP A 152 -32.60 -1.40 -21.31
C ASP A 152 -32.14 -2.50 -22.28
N THR A 153 -31.88 -2.13 -23.54
CA THR A 153 -31.42 -3.03 -24.60
C THR A 153 -30.20 -2.42 -25.28
N LEU A 154 -29.16 -3.24 -25.47
CA LEU A 154 -27.96 -2.88 -26.24
C LEU A 154 -27.96 -3.69 -27.54
N ILE A 155 -27.95 -3.00 -28.68
CA ILE A 155 -27.88 -3.64 -29.99
C ILE A 155 -26.42 -3.69 -30.42
N VAL A 156 -25.97 -4.89 -30.79
CA VAL A 156 -24.63 -5.17 -31.30
C VAL A 156 -24.75 -5.93 -32.61
N ASP A 157 -24.00 -5.50 -33.61
CA ASP A 157 -23.97 -6.09 -34.95
C ASP A 157 -22.60 -6.75 -35.16
N ALA A 158 -22.35 -7.81 -34.39
CA ALA A 158 -21.08 -8.53 -34.37
C ALA A 158 -21.29 -10.00 -34.00
N GLU A 159 -20.55 -10.89 -34.65
CA GLU A 159 -20.50 -12.31 -34.26
C GLU A 159 -19.71 -12.54 -32.97
N LYS A 160 -18.76 -11.64 -32.66
CA LYS A 160 -17.94 -11.69 -31.46
C LYS A 160 -17.92 -10.34 -30.74
N ILE A 161 -18.20 -10.37 -29.44
CA ILE A 161 -18.17 -9.20 -28.57
C ILE A 161 -17.32 -9.44 -27.32
N GLY A 162 -16.80 -8.36 -26.76
CA GLY A 162 -16.18 -8.30 -25.44
C GLY A 162 -16.94 -7.32 -24.56
N ILE A 163 -17.05 -7.66 -23.28
CA ILE A 163 -17.69 -6.83 -22.26
C ILE A 163 -16.63 -6.44 -21.24
N GLU A 164 -16.42 -5.15 -21.08
CA GLU A 164 -15.49 -4.59 -20.11
C GLU A 164 -16.27 -3.81 -19.05
N PHE A 165 -15.87 -3.95 -17.78
CA PHE A 165 -16.43 -3.19 -16.66
C PHE A 165 -15.49 -2.04 -16.30
N ASN A 166 -16.05 -0.86 -16.10
CA ASN A 166 -15.30 0.28 -15.57
C ASN A 166 -15.83 0.63 -14.19
N GLY A 167 -14.94 0.62 -13.20
CA GLY A 167 -15.31 0.90 -11.83
C GLY A 167 -14.09 1.02 -10.93
N TYR A 168 -14.35 1.44 -9.71
CA TYR A 168 -13.36 1.47 -8.65
C TYR A 168 -13.92 0.76 -7.42
N ASP A 169 -13.05 0.01 -6.77
CA ASP A 169 -13.33 -0.64 -5.51
C ASP A 169 -12.72 0.18 -4.38
N GLN A 170 -13.41 0.27 -3.25
CA GLN A 170 -12.99 1.08 -2.10
C GLN A 170 -13.15 0.25 -0.84
N MET A 171 -12.21 0.37 0.08
CA MET A 171 -12.30 -0.26 1.39
C MET A 171 -12.84 0.73 2.43
N ASP A 172 -13.39 0.24 3.54
CA ASP A 172 -13.71 1.11 4.67
C ASP A 172 -12.42 1.62 5.34
N GLY A 173 -12.41 2.90 5.71
CA GLY A 173 -11.28 3.51 6.43
C GLY A 173 -10.07 3.90 5.56
N VAL A 174 -10.21 3.84 4.23
CA VAL A 174 -9.22 4.31 3.24
C VAL A 174 -9.90 5.20 2.20
#